data_AF-A0A916FT26-F1
#
_entry.id   AF-A0A916FT26-F1
#
_cell.length_a   1.000
_cell.length_b   1.000
_cell.length_c   1.000
_cell.angle_alpha   90.00
_cell.angle_beta   90.00
_cell.angle_gamma   90.00
#
_symmetry.space_group_name_H-M   'P 1'
#
loop_
_entity.id
_entity.type
_entity.pdbx_description
1 polymer ?
#
loop_
_entity_poly.entity_id
_entity_poly.type
_entity_poly.pdbx_seq_one_letter_code
_entity_poly.pdbx_strand_id
1 'polypeptide(L)'
;MAQSKVITLKKPRRVVERNIALLDSLMHYILAEPQVLDSLPEKFELVILPEDDPEMCLYNLKLLNRFGSEGKPVVFVRMKSSEKVDWTRARPSLYVPLAA
;
A
#
# COMPACT_ATOMS: atom_id res chain seq x y z
N MET A 1 -14.88 33.97 -10.07
CA MET A 1 -14.33 33.72 -8.72
C MET A 1 -14.17 32.22 -8.56
N ALA A 2 -12.93 31.72 -8.55
CA ALA A 2 -12.65 30.29 -8.50
C ALA A 2 -12.79 29.78 -7.06
N GLN A 3 -13.68 28.81 -6.83
CA GLN A 3 -13.83 28.15 -5.54
C GLN A 3 -12.65 27.21 -5.33
N SER A 4 -11.71 27.61 -4.46
CA SER A 4 -10.66 26.74 -3.95
C SER A 4 -11.28 25.63 -3.12
N LYS A 5 -11.36 24.43 -3.70
CA LYS A 5 -11.82 23.21 -3.04
C LYS A 5 -10.81 22.85 -1.95
N VAL A 6 -11.14 23.18 -0.71
CA VAL A 6 -10.38 22.83 0.49
C VAL A 6 -10.25 21.30 0.53
N ILE A 7 -9.05 20.80 0.27
CA ILE A 7 -8.71 19.38 0.33
C ILE A 7 -8.72 19.00 1.82
N THR A 8 -9.86 18.53 2.31
CA THR A 8 -10.01 18.06 3.69
C THR A 8 -9.32 16.70 3.80
N LEU A 9 -8.03 16.72 4.14
CA LEU A 9 -7.27 15.53 4.52
C LEU A 9 -8.01 14.83 5.67
N LYS A 10 -8.53 13.62 5.43
CA LYS A 10 -9.20 12.82 6.47
C LYS A 10 -8.24 12.66 7.66
N LYS A 11 -8.74 12.95 8.87
CA LYS A 11 -7.96 12.98 10.13
C LYS A 11 -6.99 11.78 10.27
N PRO A 12 -5.75 11.99 10.74
CA PRO A 12 -4.67 10.99 10.78
C PRO A 12 -5.03 9.68 11.49
N ARG A 13 -5.93 9.71 12.48
CA ARG A 13 -6.40 8.52 13.20
C ARG A 13 -7.06 7.48 12.27
N ARG A 14 -7.79 7.93 11.24
CA ARG A 14 -8.44 7.04 10.26
C ARG A 14 -7.45 6.44 9.26
N VAL A 15 -6.31 7.09 9.01
CA VAL A 15 -5.30 6.58 8.07
C VAL A 15 -4.55 5.41 8.69
N VAL A 16 -4.22 5.50 9.98
CA VAL A 16 -3.56 4.40 10.72
C VAL A 16 -4.45 3.16 10.78
N GLU A 17 -5.71 3.31 11.17
CA GLU A 17 -6.68 2.19 11.25
C GLU A 17 -6.83 1.47 9.90
N ARG A 18 -6.90 2.23 8.80
CA ARG A 18 -6.99 1.66 7.45
C ARG A 18 -5.71 0.95 7.03
N ASN A 19 -4.53 1.53 7.33
CA ASN A 19 -3.26 0.87 7.04
C ASN A 19 -3.13 -0.45 7.80
N ILE A 20 -3.60 -0.52 9.05
CA ILE A 20 -3.63 -1.76 9.84
C ILE A 20 -4.55 -2.80 9.18
N ALA A 21 -5.75 -2.42 8.76
CA ALA A 21 -6.68 -3.34 8.09
C ALA A 21 -6.15 -3.86 6.74
N LEU A 22 -5.48 -2.99 5.97
CA LEU A 22 -4.83 -3.36 4.72
C LEU A 22 -3.62 -4.29 4.94
N LEU A 23 -2.85 -4.05 6.00
CA LEU A 23 -1.76 -4.92 6.39
C LEU A 23 -2.27 -6.30 6.81
N ASP A 24 -3.34 -6.36 7.60
CA ASP A 24 -3.97 -7.63 8.00
C ASP A 24 -4.41 -8.44 6.77
N SER A 25 -5.02 -7.77 5.79
CA SER A 25 -5.43 -8.39 4.53
C SER A 25 -4.24 -8.92 3.71
N LEU A 26 -3.17 -8.14 3.62
CA LEU A 26 -1.93 -8.57 2.96
C LEU A 26 -1.33 -9.80 3.67
N MET A 27 -1.39 -9.83 5.00
CA MET A 27 -0.83 -10.93 5.77
C MET A 27 -1.60 -12.23 5.56
N HIS A 28 -2.92 -12.16 5.48
CA HIS A 28 -3.73 -13.31 5.09
C HIS A 28 -3.37 -13.83 3.70
N TYR A 29 -3.16 -12.94 2.72
CA TYR A 29 -2.72 -13.34 1.38
C TYR A 29 -1.34 -14.03 1.40
N ILE A 30 -0.36 -13.46 2.10
CA ILE A 30 0.99 -14.02 2.19
C ILE A 30 0.97 -15.39 2.88
N LEU A 31 0.15 -15.57 3.92
CA LEU A 31 0.01 -16.84 4.61
C LEU A 31 -0.66 -17.91 3.73
N ALA A 32 -1.57 -17.51 2.83
CA ALA A 32 -2.21 -18.41 1.88
C ALA A 32 -1.28 -18.79 0.71
N GLU A 33 -0.40 -17.87 0.30
CA GLU A 33 0.48 -17.99 -0.87
C GLU A 33 1.94 -17.63 -0.49
N PRO A 34 2.60 -18.39 0.39
CA PRO A 34 3.90 -18.03 0.96
C PRO A 34 5.02 -17.91 -0.09
N GLN A 35 4.90 -18.64 -1.20
CA GLN A 35 5.78 -18.58 -2.38
C GLN A 35 5.93 -17.18 -2.99
N VAL A 36 5.02 -16.25 -2.71
CA VAL A 36 5.19 -14.86 -3.12
C VAL A 36 6.44 -14.22 -2.49
N LEU A 37 6.81 -14.64 -1.27
CA LEU A 37 7.97 -14.12 -0.54
C LEU A 37 9.29 -14.50 -1.21
N ASP A 38 9.34 -15.63 -1.93
CA ASP A 38 10.54 -16.09 -2.65
C ASP A 38 10.97 -15.11 -3.76
N SER A 39 10.02 -14.31 -4.25
CA SER A 39 10.25 -13.29 -5.27
C SER A 39 10.57 -11.91 -4.70
N LEU A 40 10.52 -11.74 -3.38
CA LEU A 40 10.77 -10.46 -2.70
C LEU A 40 12.21 -10.37 -2.18
N PRO A 41 12.80 -9.17 -2.10
CA PRO A 41 14.09 -8.98 -1.46
C PRO A 41 14.06 -9.41 0.02
N GLU A 42 15.18 -9.87 0.58
CA GLU A 42 15.26 -10.21 2.02
C GLU A 42 14.95 -9.02 2.93
N LYS A 43 15.29 -7.80 2.48
CA LYS A 43 15.05 -6.55 3.20
C LYS A 43 14.46 -5.54 2.23
N PHE A 44 13.26 -5.07 2.53
CA PHE A 44 12.57 -4.08 1.72
C PHE A 44 11.68 -3.17 2.55
N GLU A 45 11.29 -2.04 1.96
CA GLU A 45 10.25 -1.17 2.47
C GLU A 45 8.92 -1.48 1.78
N LEU A 46 7.88 -1.76 2.58
CA LEU A 46 6.56 -2.08 2.07
C LEU A 46 5.72 -0.82 1.89
N VAL A 47 5.14 -0.63 0.72
CA VAL A 47 4.19 0.45 0.45
C VAL A 47 2.89 -0.11 -0.09
N ILE A 48 1.81 0.06 0.67
CA ILE A 48 0.47 -0.37 0.27
C ILE A 48 -0.21 0.75 -0.51
N LEU A 49 -0.72 0.42 -1.70
CA LEU A 49 -1.39 1.32 -2.63
C LEU A 49 -2.81 0.81 -2.92
N PRO A 50 -3.83 1.29 -2.19
CA PRO A 50 -5.21 0.87 -2.42
C PRO A 50 -5.75 1.39 -3.77
N GLU A 51 -6.29 0.50 -4.60
CA GLU A 51 -6.80 0.82 -5.94
C GLU A 51 -8.04 1.74 -5.93
N ASP A 52 -8.79 1.73 -4.83
CA ASP A 52 -10.04 2.46 -4.64
C ASP A 52 -9.90 3.72 -3.78
N ASP A 53 -8.70 4.03 -3.27
CA ASP A 53 -8.41 5.24 -2.49
C ASP A 53 -7.17 5.98 -3.06
N PRO A 54 -7.34 6.79 -4.13
CA PRO A 54 -6.23 7.51 -4.76
C PRO A 54 -5.61 8.58 -3.85
N GLU A 55 -6.37 9.11 -2.87
CA GLU A 55 -5.86 10.05 -1.88
C GLU A 55 -4.82 9.35 -0.98
N MET A 56 -5.13 8.14 -0.51
CA MET A 56 -4.21 7.34 0.28
C MET A 56 -2.98 6.90 -0.52
N CYS A 57 -3.14 6.54 -1.80
CA CYS A 57 -1.99 6.27 -2.68
C CYS A 57 -1.03 7.46 -2.74
N LEU A 58 -1.54 8.66 -3.01
CA LEU A 58 -0.72 9.87 -3.08
C LEU A 58 -0.06 10.19 -1.73
N TYR A 59 -0.76 9.96 -0.63
CA TYR A 59 -0.21 10.17 0.70
C TYR A 59 0.95 9.21 0.99
N ASN A 60 0.78 7.91 0.73
CA ASN A 60 1.81 6.89 0.96
C ASN A 60 3.04 7.11 0.06
N LEU A 61 2.85 7.51 -1.20
CA LEU A 61 3.95 7.88 -2.09
C LEU A 61 4.71 9.13 -1.62
N LYS A 62 4.01 10.14 -1.08
CA LYS A 62 4.64 11.32 -0.47
C LYS A 62 5.39 11.00 0.82
N LEU A 63 4.97 9.97 1.56
CA LEU A 63 5.72 9.49 2.72
C LEU A 63 6.97 8.76 2.26
N LEU A 64 6.87 7.87 1.27
CA LEU A 64 8.03 7.19 0.70
C LEU A 64 9.08 8.19 0.18
N ASN A 65 8.65 9.22 -0.56
CA ASN A 65 9.59 10.23 -1.06
C ASN A 65 10.26 11.06 0.06
N ARG A 66 9.65 11.16 1.24
CA ARG A 66 10.20 11.93 2.37
C ARG A 66 11.03 11.11 3.34
N PHE A 67 10.72 9.82 3.49
CA PHE A 67 11.26 8.96 4.53
C PHE A 67 11.85 7.65 4.00
N GLY A 68 11.77 7.41 2.70
CA GLY A 68 12.33 6.21 2.09
C GLY A 68 13.84 6.13 2.31
N SER A 69 14.31 4.95 2.71
CA SER A 69 15.75 4.75 2.91
C SER A 69 16.47 4.68 1.56
N GLU A 70 17.53 5.46 1.40
CA GLU A 70 18.42 5.30 0.24
C GLU A 70 18.99 3.87 0.20
N GLY A 71 18.94 3.24 -0.97
CA GLY A 71 19.50 1.91 -1.19
C GLY A 71 18.67 0.72 -0.68
N LYS A 72 17.50 0.94 -0.06
CA LYS A 72 16.58 -0.17 0.25
C LYS A 72 15.58 -0.39 -0.90
N PRO A 73 15.41 -1.64 -1.38
CA PRO A 73 14.34 -1.98 -2.30
C PRO A 73 12.98 -1.63 -1.71
N VAL A 74 12.07 -1.11 -2.54
CA VAL A 74 10.69 -0.80 -2.15
C VAL A 74 9.76 -1.81 -2.82
N VAL A 75 8.89 -2.47 -2.06
CA VAL A 75 7.85 -3.35 -2.60
C VAL A 75 6.53 -2.62 -2.56
N PHE A 76 5.93 -2.42 -3.73
CA PHE A 76 4.60 -1.86 -3.84
C PHE A 76 3.56 -2.98 -3.89
N VAL A 77 2.53 -2.86 -3.06
CA VAL A 77 1.37 -3.76 -3.08
C VAL A 77 0.16 -2.99 -3.55
N ARG A 78 -0.40 -3.39 -4.69
CA ARG A 78 -1.68 -2.88 -5.17
C ARG A 78 -2.79 -3.84 -4.79
N MET A 79 -3.80 -3.34 -4.08
CA MET A 79 -4.95 -4.13 -3.62
C MET A 79 -6.20 -3.26 -3.51
N LYS A 80 -7.38 -3.86 -3.47
CA LYS A 80 -8.63 -3.14 -3.17
C LYS A 80 -8.79 -2.99 -1.66
N SER A 81 -9.23 -1.83 -1.16
CA SER A 81 -9.41 -1.60 0.28
C SER A 81 -10.79 -1.96 0.81
N SER A 82 -11.74 -2.34 -0.05
CA SER A 82 -13.13 -2.56 0.39
C SER A 82 -13.25 -3.67 1.45
N GLU A 83 -14.06 -3.45 2.48
CA GLU A 83 -14.33 -4.40 3.57
C GLU A 83 -14.93 -5.75 3.09
N LYS A 84 -15.34 -5.85 1.82
CA LYS A 84 -15.93 -7.05 1.21
C LYS A 84 -15.02 -7.70 0.17
N VAL A 85 -13.71 -7.51 0.26
CA VAL A 85 -12.79 -8.24 -0.60
C VAL A 85 -12.74 -9.70 -0.12
N ASP A 86 -13.18 -10.61 -0.97
CA ASP A 86 -12.89 -12.04 -0.81
C ASP A 86 -11.43 -12.27 -1.18
N TRP A 87 -10.57 -12.31 -0.16
CA TRP A 87 -9.12 -12.46 -0.31
C TRP A 87 -8.69 -13.83 -0.86
N THR A 88 -9.60 -14.81 -0.91
CA THR A 88 -9.35 -16.07 -1.64
C THR A 88 -9.42 -15.89 -3.16
N ARG A 89 -10.02 -14.79 -3.63
CA ARG A 89 -10.17 -14.44 -5.05
C ARG A 89 -9.42 -13.17 -5.45
N ALA A 90 -9.16 -12.27 -4.50
CA ALA A 90 -8.41 -11.07 -4.75
C ALA A 90 -6.93 -11.39 -4.85
N ARG A 91 -6.35 -11.17 -6.04
CA ARG A 91 -4.92 -11.30 -6.28
C ARG A 91 -4.28 -9.92 -6.20
N PRO A 92 -3.74 -9.51 -5.03
CA PRO A 92 -2.95 -8.29 -4.96
C PRO A 92 -1.75 -8.42 -5.88
N SER A 93 -1.41 -7.33 -6.56
CA SER A 93 -0.26 -7.31 -7.46
C SER A 93 0.93 -6.70 -6.72
N LEU A 94 1.99 -7.50 -6.54
CA LEU A 94 3.24 -7.09 -5.92
C LEU A 94 4.23 -6.71 -7.02
N TYR A 95 4.84 -5.53 -6.87
CA TYR A 95 5.83 -5.03 -7.81
C TYR A 95 7.08 -4.53 -7.07
N VAL A 96 8.25 -4.91 -7.59
CA VAL A 96 9.55 -4.38 -7.18
C VAL A 96 10.05 -3.51 -8.33
N PRO A 97 10.28 -2.20 -8.14
CA PRO A 97 10.97 -1.40 -9.13
C PRO A 97 12.42 -1.86 -9.16
N LEU A 98 12.84 -2.43 -10.29
CA LEU A 98 14.26 -2.67 -10.56
C LEU A 98 14.91 -1.29 -10.75
N ALA A 99 15.84 -0.93 -9.86
CA ALA A 99 16.72 0.19 -10.12
C ALA A 99 17.58 -0.16 -11.35
N ALA A 100 17.46 0.63 -12.42
CA ALA A 100 18.32 0.54 -13.59
C ALA A 100 19.74 1.03 -13.28
#